data_AF-A0A699WXD1-F1
#
_entry.id   AF-A0A699WXD1-F1
#
_cell.length_a   1.000
_cell.length_b   1.000
_cell.length_c   1.000
_cell.angle_alpha   90.00
_cell.angle_beta   90.00
_cell.angle_gamma   90.00
#
_symmetry.space_group_name_H-M   'P 1'
#
loop_
_entity.id
_entity.type
_entity.pdbx_description
1 polymer ?
#
loop_
_entity_poly.entity_id
_entity_poly.type
_entity_poly.pdbx_seq_one_letter_code
_entity_poly.pdbx_strand_id
1 'polypeptide(L)'
;MLRIQNEVEATDKTLREIFRVASLDELTGLPNRRELRTRLQQTLDHAQQSGERFALLFLDLNDLKQINDAFGHEAGDAVLIEAAR
;
A
#
# COMPACT_ATOMS: atom_id res chain seq x y z
N MET A 1 30.75 -16.66 15.27
CA MET A 1 30.24 -16.44 13.89
C MET A 1 28.75 -16.74 13.75
N LEU A 2 28.26 -17.96 14.06
CA LEU A 2 26.83 -18.30 13.95
C LEU A 2 25.87 -17.36 14.69
N ARG A 3 26.25 -16.91 15.90
CA ARG A 3 25.43 -15.99 16.70
C ARG A 3 25.24 -14.61 16.05
N ILE A 4 26.28 -14.10 15.41
CA ILE A 4 26.25 -12.80 14.70
C ILE A 4 25.41 -12.91 13.43
N GLN A 5 25.48 -14.03 12.70
CA GLN A 5 24.65 -14.25 11.52
C GLN A 5 23.15 -14.29 11.88
N ASN A 6 22.79 -14.99 12.95
CA ASN A 6 21.40 -15.06 13.41
C ASN A 6 20.86 -13.68 13.87
N GLU A 7 21.68 -12.86 14.52
CA GLU A 7 21.29 -11.49 14.92
C GLU A 7 21.09 -10.56 13.73
N VAL A 8 21.97 -10.64 12.72
CA VAL A 8 21.83 -9.86 11.47
C VAL A 8 20.56 -10.26 10.73
N GLU A 9 20.27 -11.57 10.64
CA GLU A 9 19.11 -12.09 9.93
C GLU A 9 17.79 -11.75 10.64
N ALA A 10 17.76 -11.79 11.98
CA ALA A 10 16.63 -11.35 12.78
C ALA A 10 16.38 -9.83 12.65
N THR A 11 17.45 -9.04 12.60
CA THR A 11 17.37 -7.59 12.38
C THR A 11 16.82 -7.27 11.00
N ASP A 12 17.31 -7.95 9.95
CA ASP A 12 16.85 -7.76 8.58
C ASP A 12 15.37 -8.14 8.42
N LYS A 13 14.92 -9.25 9.03
CA LYS A 13 13.49 -9.61 9.09
C LYS A 13 12.64 -8.52 9.75
N THR A 14 13.10 -8.01 10.89
CA THR A 14 12.38 -6.95 11.62
C THR A 14 12.29 -5.67 10.80
N LEU A 15 13.38 -5.29 10.13
CA LEU A 15 13.41 -4.14 9.24
C LEU A 15 12.46 -4.32 8.05
N ARG A 16 12.42 -5.51 7.45
CA ARG A 16 11.46 -5.81 6.36
C ARG A 16 10.02 -5.74 6.83
N GLU A 17 9.72 -6.24 8.02
CA GLU A 17 8.36 -6.16 8.60
C GLU A 17 7.97 -4.70 8.86
N ILE A 18 8.87 -3.90 9.45
CA ILE A 18 8.66 -2.45 9.66
C ILE A 18 8.41 -1.76 8.32
N PHE A 19 9.21 -2.09 7.30
CA PHE A 19 9.07 -1.50 5.98
C PHE A 19 7.74 -1.89 5.33
N ARG A 20 7.33 -3.16 5.48
CA ARG A 20 6.06 -3.69 4.99
C ARG A 20 4.89 -2.94 5.64
N VAL A 21 4.86 -2.85 6.98
CA VAL A 21 3.81 -2.14 7.71
C VAL A 21 3.77 -0.67 7.32
N ALA A 22 4.92 -0.03 7.17
CA ALA A 22 4.98 1.37 6.77
C ALA A 22 4.59 1.63 5.29
N SER A 23 4.51 0.60 4.45
CA SER A 23 4.13 0.70 3.03
C SER A 23 2.68 0.31 2.73
N LEU A 24 1.93 -0.20 3.72
CA LEU A 24 0.53 -0.55 3.56
C LEU A 24 -0.38 0.49 4.22
N ASP A 25 -1.61 0.58 3.73
CA ASP A 25 -2.72 1.26 4.37
C ASP A 25 -3.32 0.32 5.43
N GLU A 26 -3.47 0.80 6.67
CA GLU A 26 -3.85 -0.05 7.81
C GLU A 26 -5.27 -0.58 7.71
N LEU A 27 -6.17 0.15 7.05
CA LEU A 27 -7.58 -0.23 6.92
C LEU A 27 -7.77 -1.25 5.79
N THR A 28 -7.24 -0.96 4.60
CA THR A 28 -7.51 -1.74 3.39
C THR A 28 -6.46 -2.82 3.11
N GLY A 29 -5.26 -2.70 3.69
CA GLY A 29 -4.12 -3.56 3.38
C GLY A 29 -3.50 -3.31 2.00
N LEU A 30 -3.98 -2.32 1.24
CA LEU A 30 -3.41 -1.93 -0.04
C LEU A 30 -2.10 -1.13 0.13
N PRO A 31 -1.27 -1.02 -0.91
CA PRO A 31 -0.14 -0.09 -0.92
C PRO A 31 -0.61 1.33 -0.58
N ASN A 32 -0.01 1.94 0.45
CA ASN A 32 -0.34 3.31 0.79
C ASN A 32 0.23 4.30 -0.23
N ARG A 33 -0.10 5.59 -0.05
CA ARG A 33 0.30 6.65 -0.98
C ARG A 33 1.82 6.77 -1.16
N ARG A 34 2.61 6.42 -0.14
CA ARG A 34 4.08 6.43 -0.22
C ARG A 34 4.56 5.32 -1.13
N GLU A 35 4.05 4.11 -0.93
CA GLU A 35 4.38 2.95 -1.77
C GLU A 35 3.92 3.14 -3.22
N LEU A 36 2.73 3.70 -3.45
CA LEU A 36 2.25 4.07 -4.79
C LEU A 36 3.25 4.99 -5.52
N ARG A 37 3.76 6.02 -4.84
CA ARG A 37 4.74 6.95 -5.43
C ARG A 37 6.05 6.26 -5.77
N THR A 38 6.54 5.39 -4.90
CA THR A 38 7.75 4.60 -5.15
C THR A 38 7.59 3.75 -6.42
N ARG A 39 6.48 3.00 -6.53
CA ARG A 39 6.20 2.15 -7.70
C ARG A 39 5.98 2.96 -8.97
N LEU A 40 5.30 4.09 -8.88
CA LEU A 40 5.09 4.97 -10.02
C LEU A 40 6.41 5.53 -10.54
N GLN A 41 7.32 5.93 -9.67
CA GLN A 41 8.65 6.40 -10.09
C GLN A 41 9.43 5.29 -10.80
N GLN A 42 9.44 4.08 -10.24
CA GLN A 42 10.08 2.91 -10.89
C GLN A 42 9.47 2.62 -12.27
N THR A 43 8.15 2.73 -12.40
CA THR A 43 7.43 2.51 -13.66
C THR A 43 7.78 3.58 -14.69
N LEU A 44 7.88 4.85 -14.27
CA LEU A 44 8.32 5.96 -15.12
C LEU A 44 9.74 5.76 -15.63
N ASP A 45 10.67 5.41 -14.73
CA ASP A 45 12.08 5.18 -15.07
C ASP A 45 12.23 4.01 -16.06
N HIS A 46 11.48 2.93 -15.85
CA HIS A 46 11.44 1.78 -16.76
C HIS A 46 10.86 2.17 -18.12
N ALA A 47 9.71 2.84 -18.17
CA ALA A 47 9.09 3.30 -19.40
C ALA A 47 10.02 4.24 -20.21
N GLN A 48 10.78 5.10 -19.52
CA GLN A 48 11.77 5.97 -20.16
C GLN A 48 12.92 5.17 -20.81
N GLN A 49 13.33 4.05 -20.20
CA GLN A 49 14.42 3.21 -20.70
C GLN A 49 13.97 2.23 -21.79
N SER A 50 12.79 1.63 -21.64
CA SER A 50 12.27 0.58 -22.54
C SER A 50 11.43 1.14 -23.69
N GLY A 51 10.91 2.36 -23.58
CA GLY A 51 9.92 2.93 -24.49
C GLY A 51 8.51 2.34 -24.32
N GLU A 52 8.29 1.51 -23.31
CA GLU A 52 6.98 0.95 -22.99
C GLU A 52 6.02 2.02 -22.47
N ARG A 53 4.72 1.83 -22.71
CA ARG A 53 3.66 2.73 -22.21
C ARG A 53 2.96 2.08 -21.03
N PHE A 54 2.61 2.90 -20.04
CA PHE A 54 1.76 2.50 -18.92
C PHE A 54 0.59 3.46 -18.78
N ALA A 55 -0.42 3.05 -18.02
CA ALA A 55 -1.57 3.88 -17.67
C ALA A 55 -1.66 4.01 -16.14
N LEU A 56 -2.21 5.13 -15.68
CA LEU A 56 -2.52 5.38 -14.28
C LEU A 56 -4.01 5.72 -14.18
N LEU A 57 -4.69 5.03 -13.26
CA LEU A 57 -6.10 5.22 -12.99
C LEU A 57 -6.29 5.72 -11.56
N PHE A 58 -7.14 6.72 -11.39
CA PHE A 58 -7.65 7.16 -10.10
C PHE A 58 -9.13 6.79 -10.01
N LEU A 59 -9.50 6.10 -8.94
CA LEU A 59 -10.86 5.69 -8.62
C LEU A 59 -11.25 6.31 -7.30
N ASP A 60 -12.49 6.77 -7.21
CA ASP A 60 -13.09 7.29 -5.98
C ASP A 60 -14.43 6.58 -5.76
N LEU A 61 -14.76 6.33 -4.49
CA LEU A 61 -16.03 5.72 -4.11
C LEU A 61 -17.05 6.82 -3.83
N ASN A 62 -18.00 6.97 -4.75
CA ASN A 62 -19.08 7.92 -4.59
C ASN A 62 -19.92 7.62 -3.33
N ASP A 63 -20.49 8.66 -2.73
CA ASP A 63 -21.46 8.58 -1.63
C ASP A 63 -20.98 7.92 -0.34
N LEU A 64 -19.69 7.66 -0.17
CA LEU A 64 -19.14 7.09 1.07
C LEU A 64 -19.49 7.93 2.32
N LYS A 65 -19.56 9.26 2.16
CA LYS A 65 -20.03 10.16 3.24
C LYS A 65 -21.48 9.88 3.64
N GLN A 66 -22.37 9.61 2.70
CA GLN A 66 -23.77 9.30 3.01
C GLN A 66 -23.88 7.99 3.78
N ILE A 67 -23.04 7.01 3.43
CA ILE A 67 -22.94 5.74 4.17
C ILE A 67 -22.46 5.98 5.60
N ASN A 68 -21.42 6.79 5.78
CA ASN A 68 -20.92 7.16 7.11
C ASN A 68 -21.99 7.88 7.94
N ASP A 69 -22.71 8.83 7.34
CA ASP A 69 -23.71 9.62 8.03
C ASP A 69 -24.95 8.78 8.41
N ALA A 70 -25.30 7.76 7.60
CA ALA A 70 -26.47 6.89 7.83
C ALA A 70 -26.18 5.66 8.70
N PHE A 71 -24.97 5.09 8.62
CA PHE A 71 -24.63 3.79 9.22
C PHE A 71 -23.39 3.82 10.11
N GLY A 72 -22.74 4.98 10.25
CA GLY A 72 -21.54 5.16 11.05
C GLY A 72 -20.24 4.84 10.31
N HIS A 73 -19.11 5.25 10.89
CA HIS A 73 -17.78 5.10 10.28
C HIS A 73 -17.37 3.63 10.07
N GLU A 74 -17.73 2.72 10.99
CA GLU A 74 -17.42 1.29 10.83
C GLU A 74 -18.06 0.69 9.56
N ALA A 75 -19.23 1.18 9.16
CA ALA A 75 -19.88 0.75 7.93
C ALA A 75 -19.15 1.27 6.69
N GLY A 76 -18.67 2.53 6.71
CA GLY A 76 -17.83 3.06 5.64
C GLY A 76 -16.50 2.32 5.53
N ASP A 77 -15.88 2.00 6.67
CA ASP A 77 -14.66 1.21 6.74
C ASP A 77 -14.86 -0.18 6.11
N ALA A 78 -15.98 -0.84 6.37
CA ALA A 78 -16.33 -2.11 5.73
C ALA A 78 -16.47 -1.99 4.21
N VAL A 79 -17.05 -0.90 3.70
CA VAL A 79 -17.14 -0.62 2.26
C VAL A 79 -15.75 -0.39 1.65
N LEU A 80 -14.89 0.36 2.32
CA LEU A 80 -13.50 0.58 1.89
C LEU A 80 -12.71 -0.73 1.82
N ILE A 81 -12.87 -1.59 2.83
CA ILE A 81 -12.25 -2.92 2.87
C ILE A 81 -12.77 -3.80 1.73
N GLU A 82 -14.08 -3.80 1.46
CA GLU A 82 -14.65 -4.62 0.40
C GLU A 82 -14.22 -4.14 -1.00
N ALA A 83 -14.20 -2.83 -1.23
CA ALA A 83 -13.75 -2.26 -2.49
C ALA A 83 -12.24 -2.50 -2.78
N ALA A 84 -11.46 -2.81 -1.74
CA ALA A 84 -10.04 -3.08 -1.82
C ALA A 84 -9.67 -4.55 -2.11
N ARG A 85 -10.66 -5.45 -2.17
CA ARG A 85 -10.47 -6.87 -2.49
C ARG A 85 -10.41 -7.11 -4.00
#